data_AF-A0A9D8SBI5-F1
#
_entry.id   AF-A0A9D8SBI5-F1
#
_cell.length_a   1.000
_cell.length_b   1.000
_cell.length_c   1.000
_cell.angle_alpha   90.00
_cell.angle_beta   90.00
_cell.angle_gamma   90.00
#
_symmetry.space_group_name_H-M   'P 1'
#
loop_
_entity.id
_entity.type
_entity.pdbx_description
1 polymer ?
#
loop_
_entity_poly.entity_id
_entity_poly.type
_entity_poly.pdbx_seq_one_letter_code
_entity_poly.pdbx_strand_id
1 'polypeptide(L)' 'MNELTTMIMVENEKTGEVVVIDRLKKYPGICFPGGHIEIGESFTACAVREIKEETGLDIKNPVLCGIVNWAKKDSPDRYV' A
#
# COMPACT_ATOMS: atom_id res chain seq x y z
N MET A 1 -5.12 16.51 8.15
CA MET A 1 -5.60 15.12 8.09
C MET A 1 -4.38 14.28 7.77
N ASN A 2 -4.02 13.34 8.64
CA ASN A 2 -2.92 12.43 8.36
C ASN A 2 -3.46 11.41 7.34
N GLU A 3 -2.86 11.33 6.17
CA GLU A 3 -3.23 10.35 5.15
C GLU A 3 -2.43 9.07 5.42
N LEU A 4 -3.11 8.04 5.92
CA LEU A 4 -2.52 6.71 6.07
C LEU A 4 -2.77 5.92 4.78
N THR A 5 -1.72 5.31 4.26
CA THR A 5 -1.77 4.49 3.05
C THR A 5 -1.06 3.17 3.27
N THR A 6 -1.52 2.15 2.57
CA THR A 6 -0.85 0.85 2.48
C THR A 6 -0.11 0.74 1.15
N MET A 7 1.05 0.09 1.17
CA MET A 7 1.75 -0.37 -0.01
C MET A 7 1.97 -1.87 0.15
N ILE A 8 1.48 -2.67 -0.78
CA ILE A 8 1.42 -4.12 -0.63
C ILE A 8 2.31 -4.80 -1.67
N MET A 9 3.29 -5.57 -1.19
CA MET A 9 4.06 -6.48 -2.03
C MET A 9 3.41 -7.87 -2.00
N VAL A 10 3.11 -8.41 -3.18
CA VAL A 10 2.70 -9.80 -3.35
C VAL A 10 3.74 -10.48 -4.24
N GLU A 11 4.41 -11.48 -3.69
CA GLU A 11 5.47 -12.22 -4.36
C GLU A 11 5.06 -13.68 -4.57
N ASN A 12 5.37 -14.21 -5.75
CA ASN A 12 5.34 -15.64 -5.99
C ASN A 12 6.63 -16.28 -5.47
N GLU A 13 6.56 -16.96 -4.34
CA GLU A 13 7.73 -17.57 -3.66
C GLU A 13 8.54 -18.53 -4.54
N LYS A 14 7.95 -19.12 -5.59
CA LYS A 14 8.64 -20.07 -6.47
C LYS A 14 9.43 -19.38 -7.56
N THR A 15 8.91 -18.28 -8.10
CA THR A 15 9.48 -17.59 -9.27
C THR A 15 10.18 -16.29 -8.90
N GLY A 16 9.89 -15.73 -7.72
CA GLY A 16 10.33 -14.39 -7.31
C GLY A 16 9.61 -13.26 -8.05
N GLU A 17 8.56 -13.57 -8.82
CA GLU A 17 7.77 -12.55 -9.52
C GLU A 17 6.93 -11.75 -8.53
N VAL A 18 6.87 -10.43 -8.73
CA VAL A 18 6.15 -9.51 -7.86
C VAL A 18 5.05 -8.79 -8.62
N VAL A 19 3.88 -8.68 -7.98
CA VAL A 19 2.75 -7.95 -8.53
C VAL A 19 2.99 -6.45 -8.43
N VAL A 20 2.84 -5.76 -9.55
CA VAL A 20 2.94 -4.30 -9.66
C VAL A 20 1.79 -3.77 -10.52
N ILE A 21 1.44 -2.51 -10.33
CA ILE A 21 0.50 -1.77 -11.16
C ILE A 21 1.24 -0.67 -11.93
N ASP A 22 0.75 -0.34 -13.11
CA ASP A 22 1.23 0.81 -13.89
C ASP A 22 0.27 2.00 -13.70
N ARG A 23 0.70 3.01 -12.95
CA ARG A 23 -0.09 4.22 -12.72
C ARG A 23 0.00 5.13 -13.94
N LEU A 24 -1.15 5.51 -14.51
CA LEU A 24 -1.19 6.31 -15.74
C LEU A 24 -1.45 7.81 -15.50
N LYS A 25 -1.97 8.20 -14.33
CA LYS A 25 -2.48 9.57 -14.10
C LYS A 25 -1.62 10.38 -13.13
N LYS A 26 -1.70 10.09 -11.83
CA LYS A 26 -1.02 10.83 -10.76
C LYS A 26 0.20 10.03 -10.31
N TYR A 27 1.39 10.62 -10.41
CA TYR A 27 2.68 9.95 -10.19
C TYR A 27 2.81 8.69 -11.05
N PRO A 28 2.97 8.87 -12.38
CA PRO A 28 2.93 7.74 -13.31
C PRO A 28 4.13 6.82 -13.15
N GLY A 29 3.93 5.55 -13.50
CA GLY A 29 4.94 4.50 -13.50
C GLY A 29 4.58 3.27 -12.67
N ILE A 30 5.53 2.33 -12.65
CA ILE A 30 5.40 1.06 -11.96
C ILE A 30 5.47 1.28 -10.44
N CYS A 31 4.49 0.76 -9.72
CA CYS A 31 4.49 0.77 -8.27
C CYS A 31 3.78 -0.46 -7.70
N PHE A 32 3.95 -0.69 -6.41
CA PHE A 32 3.15 -1.70 -5.72
C PHE A 32 1.69 -1.25 -5.62
N PRO A 33 0.75 -2.21 -5.67
CA PRO A 33 -0.64 -1.93 -5.40
C PRO A 33 -0.86 -1.45 -3.96
N GLY A 34 -1.96 -0.75 -3.74
CA GLY A 34 -2.34 -0.20 -2.45
C GLY A 34 -2.93 1.19 -2.53
N GLY A 35 -3.62 1.57 -1.46
CA GLY A 35 -4.35 2.83 -1.40
C GLY A 35 -4.51 3.38 0.01
N HIS A 36 -5.51 4.24 0.15
CA HIS A 36 -5.80 4.95 1.39
C HIS A 36 -6.63 4.08 2.32
N ILE A 37 -6.35 4.18 3.62
CA ILE A 37 -7.13 3.50 4.64
C ILE A 37 -8.44 4.25 4.86
N GLU A 38 -9.55 3.53 4.83
CA GLU A 38 -10.86 4.10 5.14
C GLU A 38 -11.08 4.30 6.64
N ILE A 39 -12.02 5.18 7.01
CA ILE A 39 -12.30 5.44 8.43
C ILE A 39 -12.84 4.18 9.10
N GLY A 40 -12.17 3.73 10.16
CA GLY A 40 -12.51 2.51 10.90
C GLY A 40 -11.97 1.23 10.27
N GLU A 41 -11.25 1.33 9.15
CA GLU A 41 -10.60 0.20 8.51
C GLU A 41 -9.24 -0.09 9.14
N SER A 42 -8.93 -1.38 9.33
CA SER A 42 -7.59 -1.79 9.75
C SER A 42 -6.62 -1.80 8.57
N PHE A 43 -5.32 -1.58 8.82
CA PHE A 43 -4.28 -1.69 7.78
C PHE A 43 -4.35 -3.00 7.00
N THR A 44 -4.61 -4.12 7.69
CA THR A 44 -4.72 -5.44 7.06
C THR A 44 -5.98 -5.59 6.22
N ALA A 45 -7.11 -4.99 6.65
CA ALA A 45 -8.34 -5.00 5.85
C ALA A 45 -8.19 -4.14 4.59
N CYS A 46 -7.60 -2.95 4.72
CA CYS A 46 -7.24 -2.09 3.60
C CYS A 46 -6.35 -2.83 2.58
N ALA A 47 -5.29 -3.49 3.06
CA ALA A 47 -4.40 -4.27 2.19
C ALA A 47 -5.13 -5.36 1.39
N VAL A 48 -6.05 -6.11 2.02
CA VAL A 48 -6.84 -7.14 1.35
C VAL A 48 -7.80 -6.53 0.32
N ARG A 49 -8.48 -5.43 0.66
CA ARG A 49 -9.41 -4.73 -0.22
C ARG A 49 -8.70 -4.17 -1.45
N GLU A 50 -7.65 -3.39 -1.25
CA GLU A 50 -6.90 -2.73 -2.34
C GLU A 50 -6.30 -3.74 -3.33
N ILE A 51 -5.71 -4.84 -2.83
CA ILE A 51 -5.21 -5.91 -3.72
C ILE A 51 -6.33 -6.50 -4.57
N LYS A 52 -7.50 -6.72 -3.96
CA LYS A 52 -8.65 -7.27 -4.68
C LYS A 52 -9.15 -6.31 -5.75
N GLU A 53 -9.26 -5.02 -5.43
CA GLU A 53 -9.75 -3.98 -6.33
C GLU A 53 -8.79 -3.72 -7.50
N GLU A 54 -7.49 -3.64 -7.25
CA GLU A 54 -6.51 -3.26 -8.27
C GLU A 54 -6.02 -4.45 -9.11
N THR A 55 -6.03 -5.67 -8.56
CA THR A 55 -5.40 -6.84 -9.20
C THR A 55 -6.33 -8.04 -9.39
N GLY A 56 -7.48 -8.06 -8.70
CA GLY A 56 -8.41 -9.19 -8.69
C GLY A 56 -7.99 -10.37 -7.80
N LEU A 57 -6.78 -10.35 -7.22
CA LEU A 57 -6.26 -11.42 -6.37
C LEU A 57 -6.91 -11.43 -4.99
N ASP A 58 -7.03 -12.62 -4.40
CA ASP A 58 -7.46 -12.81 -3.01
C ASP A 58 -6.25 -13.16 -2.15
N ILE A 59 -5.90 -12.28 -1.20
CA ILE A 59 -4.81 -12.50 -0.24
C ILE A 59 -5.35 -12.66 1.18
N LYS A 60 -4.56 -13.28 2.07
CA LYS A 60 -4.87 -13.47 3.49
C LYS A 60 -3.63 -13.27 4.33
N ASN A 61 -3.82 -12.88 5.59
CA ASN A 61 -2.78 -12.72 6.60
C ASN A 61 -1.58 -11.85 6.13
N PRO A 62 -1.83 -10.60 5.65
CA PRO A 62 -0.73 -9.71 5.28
C PRO A 62 0.19 -9.46 6.48
N VAL A 63 1.50 -9.46 6.22
CA VAL A 63 2.55 -9.26 7.23
C VAL A 63 3.08 -7.84 7.12
N LEU A 64 3.21 -7.14 8.25
CA LEU A 64 3.79 -5.81 8.29
C LEU A 64 5.30 -5.89 8.05
N CYS A 65 5.76 -5.33 6.93
CA CYS A 65 7.19 -5.29 6.57
C CYS A 65 7.90 -4.00 6.99
N GLY A 66 7.15 -2.93 7.27
CA GLY A 66 7.74 -1.66 7.69
C GLY A 66 6.72 -0.52 7.65
N ILE A 67 7.10 0.61 8.27
CA ILE A 67 6.33 1.84 8.26
C ILE A 67 7.26 2.95 7.74
N VAL A 68 6.81 3.65 6.70
CA VAL A 68 7.51 4.79 6.13
C VAL A 68 6.70 6.04 6.44
N ASN A 69 7.34 7.02 7.07
CA ASN A 69 6.73 8.31 7.36
C ASN A 69 7.47 9.42 6.61
N TRP A 70 6.73 10.29 5.94
CA TRP A 70 7.26 11.42 5.20
C TRP A 70 6.92 12.70 5.94
N ALA A 71 7.90 13.29 6.62
CA ALA A 71 7.74 14.60 7.23
C ALA A 71 7.77 15.70 6.15
N LYS A 72 6.88 16.69 6.27
CA LYS A 72 6.98 17.91 5.46
C LYS A 72 8.26 18.64 5.83
N LYS A 73 8.99 19.15 4.83
CA LYS A 73 10.28 19.83 4.99
C LYS A 73 10.24 21.02 5.97
N ASP A 74 9.07 21.65 6.12
CA ASP A 74 8.88 22.92 6.85
C ASP A 74 8.06 22.78 8.15
N SER A 75 7.81 21.56 8.65
CA SER A 75 7.25 21.38 10.00
C SER A 75 7.99 20.28 10.76
N PRO A 76 8.47 20.55 11.99
CA PRO A 76 9.12 19.54 12.84
C PRO A 76 8.14 18.49 13.37
N ASP A 77 6.84 18.68 13.14
CA ASP A 77 5.80 17.77 13.59
C ASP A 77 5.91 16.41 12.88
N ARG A 78 6.23 15.38 13.65
CA ARG A 78 6.21 13.98 13.21
C ARG A 78 5.04 13.28 13.87
N TYR A 79 3.97 13.06 13.11
CA TYR A 79 2.88 12.20 13.52
C TYR A 79 2.93 10.92 12.68
N VAL A 80 2.80 9.78 13.36
CA VAL A 80 2.70 8.44 12.76
C VAL A 80 1.26 8.20 12.35
#